data_AF-A0A7C2EVJ7-F1
#
_entry.id   AF-A0A7C2EVJ7-F1
#
_cell.length_a   1.000
_cell.length_b   1.000
_cell.length_c   1.000
_cell.angle_alpha   90.00
_cell.angle_beta   90.00
_cell.angle_gamma   90.00
#
_symmetry.space_group_name_H-M   'P 1'
#
loop_
_entity.id
_entity.type
_entity.pdbx_description
1 polymer ?
#
loop_
_entity_poly.entity_id
_entity_poly.type
_entity_poly.pdbx_seq_one_letter_code
_entity_poly.pdbx_strand_id
1 'polypeptide(L)'
;MCPNAARTRVLRRFFLPRLESGRTPTRSRRGEIVSFRSGKDGDGGPPSGQGPPRHRPLEVTVGDRGVEGAIRLFKKLVLRDGILRDLKRRAHYEKPGDRRRRKSREAARRLRKQRVRALARGERFD
;
A
#
# COMPACT_ATOMS: atom_id res chain seq x y z
N MET A 1 10.06 -5.16 -44.66
CA MET A 1 10.83 -6.12 -45.49
C MET A 1 11.89 -6.75 -44.61
N CYS A 2 11.71 -8.02 -44.25
CA CYS A 2 12.71 -8.86 -43.60
C CYS A 2 13.41 -9.67 -44.68
N PRO A 3 14.76 -9.73 -44.73
CA PRO A 3 15.44 -10.77 -45.46
C PRO A 3 15.63 -12.02 -44.60
N ASN A 4 15.28 -13.12 -45.25
CA ASN A 4 15.29 -14.51 -44.88
C ASN A 4 16.65 -15.15 -45.24
N ALA A 5 17.18 -16.05 -44.41
CA ALA A 5 18.00 -17.21 -44.82
C ALA A 5 18.27 -18.11 -43.61
N ALA A 6 17.60 -19.26 -43.52
CA ALA A 6 18.16 -20.60 -43.82
C ALA A 6 19.07 -21.17 -42.71
N ARG A 7 18.53 -22.03 -41.83
CA ARG A 7 18.52 -23.50 -41.91
C ARG A 7 19.89 -24.14 -41.63
N THR A 8 19.96 -24.96 -40.58
CA THR A 8 20.33 -26.39 -40.69
C THR A 8 20.05 -27.13 -39.38
N ARG A 9 19.28 -28.21 -39.48
CA ARG A 9 19.14 -29.28 -38.48
C ARG A 9 20.42 -30.10 -38.48
N VAL A 10 20.97 -30.44 -37.31
CA VAL A 10 21.78 -31.67 -37.17
C VAL A 10 21.34 -32.38 -35.89
N LEU A 11 21.20 -33.70 -36.05
CA LEU A 11 20.60 -34.70 -35.18
C LEU A 11 21.30 -34.87 -33.82
N ARG A 12 20.47 -35.21 -32.83
CA ARG A 12 20.75 -36.06 -31.66
C ARG A 12 21.85 -37.10 -31.93
N ARG A 13 22.82 -37.21 -31.02
CA ARG A 13 23.49 -38.49 -30.73
C ARG A 13 23.51 -38.72 -29.23
N PHE A 14 22.71 -39.70 -28.84
CA PHE A 14 22.76 -40.42 -27.57
C PHE A 14 24.21 -40.82 -27.26
N PHE A 15 24.72 -40.43 -26.08
CA PHE A 15 25.84 -41.12 -25.47
C PHE A 15 25.59 -41.20 -23.97
N LEU A 16 25.04 -42.35 -23.53
CA LEU A 16 25.05 -42.75 -22.13
C LEU A 16 26.47 -43.22 -21.77
N PRO A 17 27.09 -42.69 -20.71
CA PRO A 17 28.12 -43.41 -19.99
C PRO A 17 27.49 -44.27 -18.89
N ARG A 18 27.68 -45.58 -19.01
CA ARG A 18 27.32 -46.63 -18.05
C ARG A 18 28.47 -46.80 -17.04
N LEU A 19 28.10 -46.80 -15.75
CA LEU A 19 28.66 -47.42 -14.52
C LEU A 19 30.13 -47.94 -14.58
N GLU A 20 31.02 -47.75 -13.61
CA GLU A 20 30.88 -47.75 -12.15
C GLU A 20 32.26 -47.43 -11.52
N SER A 21 32.32 -46.74 -10.37
CA SER A 21 33.20 -47.08 -9.22
C SER A 21 33.26 -45.96 -8.18
N GLY A 22 32.68 -46.23 -7.00
CA GLY A 22 33.31 -45.94 -5.72
C GLY A 22 33.28 -44.50 -5.16
N ARG A 23 32.54 -44.37 -4.04
CA ARG A 23 32.69 -43.41 -2.93
C ARG A 23 31.95 -42.08 -3.06
N THR A 24 30.68 -42.06 -2.64
CA THR A 24 30.13 -40.92 -1.88
C THR A 24 29.34 -41.46 -0.68
N PRO A 25 29.49 -40.84 0.51
CA PRO A 25 28.95 -41.35 1.76
C PRO A 25 27.42 -41.24 1.80
N THR A 26 26.79 -42.32 2.26
CA THR A 26 25.39 -42.37 2.68
C THR A 26 25.21 -41.49 3.92
N ARG A 27 24.94 -40.19 3.74
CA ARG A 27 24.55 -39.30 4.84
C ARG A 27 23.03 -39.14 4.85
N SER A 28 22.41 -39.94 5.70
CA SER A 28 21.12 -39.71 6.38
C SER A 28 20.12 -38.80 5.65
N ARG A 29 19.14 -39.42 4.99
CA ARG A 29 17.81 -38.84 4.85
C ARG A 29 17.17 -38.78 6.24
N ARG A 30 17.29 -37.67 6.98
CA ARG A 30 16.20 -37.09 7.81
C ARG A 30 16.43 -35.59 7.88
N GLY A 31 15.36 -34.84 7.59
CA GLY A 31 15.41 -33.44 7.20
C GLY A 31 15.87 -32.49 8.31
N GLU A 32 16.60 -31.46 7.91
CA GLU A 32 16.95 -30.35 8.78
C GLU A 32 17.39 -29.15 7.93
N ILE A 33 16.46 -28.54 7.18
CA ILE A 33 16.53 -27.11 6.86
C ILE A 33 15.10 -26.56 6.90
N VAL A 34 14.63 -26.26 8.11
CA VAL A 34 13.61 -25.21 8.30
C VAL A 34 13.99 -24.42 9.56
N SER A 35 15.09 -23.67 9.50
CA SER A 35 15.34 -22.65 10.53
C SER A 35 14.48 -21.42 10.24
N PHE A 36 13.15 -21.58 10.34
CA PHE A 36 12.29 -20.44 10.63
C PHE A 36 12.53 -20.11 12.10
N ARG A 37 13.45 -19.17 12.37
CA ARG A 37 13.41 -18.45 13.65
C ARG A 37 12.18 -17.54 13.61
N SER A 38 11.02 -18.12 13.94
CA SER A 38 9.99 -17.41 14.69
C SER A 38 10.64 -16.95 16.00
N GLY A 39 10.45 -15.69 16.36
CA GLY A 39 11.09 -15.14 17.55
C GLY A 39 11.34 -13.65 17.46
N LYS A 40 10.27 -12.89 17.21
CA LYS A 40 10.11 -11.59 17.85
C LYS A 40 8.63 -11.32 18.03
N ASP A 41 8.04 -12.14 18.90
CA ASP A 41 6.87 -11.75 19.69
C ASP A 41 7.36 -10.66 20.66
N GLY A 42 7.63 -9.49 20.11
CA GLY A 42 7.59 -8.25 20.85
C GLY A 42 6.21 -7.71 20.56
N ASP A 43 5.35 -7.78 21.56
CA ASP A 43 4.02 -7.20 21.69
C ASP A 43 4.07 -5.68 21.48
N GLY A 44 4.43 -5.27 20.27
CA GLY A 44 4.08 -3.99 19.71
C GLY A 44 2.59 -4.04 19.48
N GLY A 45 1.83 -3.79 20.56
CA GLY A 45 0.40 -3.59 20.49
C GLY A 45 0.06 -2.69 19.30
N PRO A 46 -1.10 -2.91 18.64
CA PRO A 46 -1.47 -2.12 17.47
C PRO A 46 -1.25 -0.64 17.79
N PRO A 47 -0.53 0.14 16.96
CA PRO A 47 -0.21 1.52 17.29
C PRO A 47 -1.54 2.20 17.63
N SER A 48 -1.67 2.59 18.89
CA SER A 48 -2.92 2.87 19.61
C SER A 48 -3.63 4.16 19.15
N GLY A 49 -3.40 4.56 17.90
CA GLY A 49 -4.04 5.69 17.23
C GLY A 49 -4.80 5.31 15.95
N GLN A 50 -4.88 4.03 15.56
CA GLN A 50 -5.57 3.62 14.32
C GLN A 50 -7.02 3.15 14.57
N GLY A 51 -7.78 3.89 15.36
CA GLY A 51 -9.24 3.77 15.34
C GLY A 51 -9.80 4.24 13.99
N PRO A 52 -11.01 3.80 13.58
CA PRO A 52 -11.71 4.45 12.48
C PRO A 52 -11.81 5.96 12.78
N PRO A 53 -11.74 6.85 11.76
CA PRO A 53 -11.88 8.28 12.02
C PRO A 53 -13.21 8.52 12.73
N ARG A 54 -13.11 8.96 13.99
CA ARG A 54 -14.23 9.41 14.81
C ARG A 54 -14.34 10.90 14.53
N HIS A 55 -15.36 11.29 13.78
CA HIS A 55 -15.67 12.69 13.53
C HIS A 55 -16.13 13.33 14.84
N ARG A 56 -15.70 14.57 15.10
CA ARG A 56 -16.16 15.34 16.26
C ARG A 56 -17.57 15.86 15.97
N PRO A 57 -18.46 15.97 16.98
CA PRO A 57 -19.74 16.64 16.79
C PRO A 57 -19.49 18.08 16.34
N LEU A 58 -20.23 18.52 15.32
CA LEU A 58 -20.14 19.87 14.77
C LEU A 58 -21.32 20.69 15.26
N GLU A 59 -21.02 21.79 15.95
CA GLU A 59 -22.00 22.72 16.48
C GLU A 59 -21.76 24.10 15.89
N VAL A 60 -22.84 24.84 15.61
CA VAL A 60 -22.78 26.22 15.15
C VAL A 60 -23.83 27.02 15.89
N THR A 61 -23.39 28.04 16.60
CA THR A 61 -24.27 29.02 17.23
C THR A 61 -24.73 30.04 16.20
N VAL A 62 -25.99 30.43 16.29
CA VAL A 62 -26.57 31.49 15.43
C VAL A 62 -26.33 32.82 16.13
N GLY A 63 -25.56 33.69 15.48
CA GLY A 63 -25.36 35.08 15.92
C GLY A 63 -26.04 36.07 14.99
N ASP A 64 -25.47 37.27 14.88
CA ASP A 64 -26.10 38.42 14.21
C ASP A 64 -26.25 38.26 12.69
N ARG A 65 -25.51 37.34 12.09
CA ARG A 65 -25.58 37.02 10.65
C ARG A 65 -26.82 36.21 10.26
N GLY A 66 -27.68 35.90 11.23
CA GLY A 66 -28.92 35.16 11.03
C GLY A 66 -28.72 33.68 10.69
N VAL A 67 -29.85 32.98 10.53
CA VAL A 67 -29.92 31.52 10.34
C VAL A 67 -29.23 31.08 9.05
N GLU A 68 -29.38 31.82 7.96
CA GLU A 68 -28.75 31.49 6.68
C GLU A 68 -27.21 31.51 6.76
N GLY A 69 -26.66 32.47 7.51
CA GLY A 69 -25.22 32.56 7.77
C GLY A 69 -24.70 31.33 8.52
N ALA A 70 -25.43 30.90 9.56
CA ALA A 70 -25.12 29.71 10.33
C ALA A 70 -25.15 28.45 9.47
N ILE A 71 -26.15 28.28 8.60
CA ILE A 71 -26.24 27.13 7.67
C ILE A 71 -25.05 27.11 6.71
N ARG A 72 -24.65 28.27 6.16
CA ARG A 72 -23.50 28.37 5.26
C ARG A 72 -22.20 28.01 5.98
N LEU A 73 -22.02 28.47 7.21
CA LEU A 73 -20.85 28.14 8.03
C LEU A 73 -20.81 26.64 8.35
N PHE A 74 -21.94 26.08 8.78
CA PHE A 74 -22.06 24.66 9.09
C PHE A 74 -21.69 23.79 7.89
N LYS A 75 -22.21 24.10 6.69
CA LYS A 75 -21.83 23.41 5.45
C LYS A 75 -20.32 23.45 5.20
N LYS A 76 -19.66 24.59 5.43
CA LYS A 76 -18.19 24.70 5.29
C LYS A 76 -17.45 23.84 6.31
N LEU A 77 -17.92 23.80 7.56
CA LEU A 77 -17.33 22.95 8.62
C LEU A 77 -17.47 21.46 8.29
N VAL A 78 -18.65 21.02 7.85
CA VAL A 78 -18.90 19.63 7.43
C VAL A 78 -17.98 19.22 6.29
N LEU A 79 -17.79 20.10 5.30
CA LEU A 79 -16.88 19.83 4.18
C LEU A 79 -15.40 19.81 4.60
N ARG A 80 -15.02 20.61 5.60
CA ARG A 80 -13.67 20.67 6.14
C ARG A 80 -13.33 19.42 6.97
N ASP A 81 -14.25 19.00 7.83
CA ASP A 81 -14.09 17.77 8.63
C ASP A 81 -14.09 16.51 7.74
N GLY A 82 -14.79 16.59 6.60
CA GLY A 82 -14.73 15.55 5.58
C GLY A 82 -15.64 14.35 5.85
N ILE A 83 -16.59 14.48 6.80
CA ILE A 83 -17.58 13.46 7.18
C ILE A 83 -18.23 12.84 5.94
N LEU A 84 -18.71 13.67 5.01
CA LEU A 84 -19.38 13.21 3.79
C LEU A 84 -18.47 12.37 2.89
N ARG A 85 -17.17 12.67 2.84
CA ARG A 85 -16.20 11.90 2.04
C ARG A 85 -15.93 10.54 2.68
N ASP A 86 -15.93 10.48 3.99
CA ASP A 86 -15.68 9.26 4.74
C ASP A 86 -16.91 8.36 4.73
N LEU A 87 -18.12 8.92 4.85
CA LEU A 87 -19.38 8.20 4.63
C LEU A 87 -19.43 7.58 3.23
N LYS A 88 -19.14 8.35 2.18
CA LYS A 88 -19.12 7.83 0.80
C LYS A 88 -18.09 6.72 0.61
N ARG A 89 -16.93 6.80 1.29
CA ARG A 89 -15.89 5.76 1.25
C ARG A 89 -16.26 4.49 2.03
N ARG A 90 -17.11 4.60 3.04
CA ARG A 90 -17.59 3.47 3.86
C ARG A 90 -18.89 2.86 3.34
N ALA A 91 -19.55 3.49 2.37
CA ALA A 91 -20.83 3.03 1.83
C ALA A 91 -20.76 1.63 1.18
N HIS A 92 -19.58 1.21 0.72
CA HIS A 92 -19.34 -0.12 0.18
C HIS A 92 -18.08 -0.71 0.81
N TYR A 93 -18.02 -2.05 0.86
CA TYR A 93 -16.81 -2.75 1.29
C TYR A 93 -15.67 -2.49 0.31
N GLU A 94 -14.58 -1.93 0.83
CA GLU A 94 -13.34 -1.77 0.10
C GLU A 94 -12.37 -2.87 0.52
N LYS A 95 -11.94 -3.70 -0.43
CA LYS A 95 -10.96 -4.75 -0.19
C LYS A 95 -9.70 -4.15 0.47
N PRO A 96 -9.10 -4.82 1.47
CA PRO A 96 -7.97 -4.25 2.21
C PRO A 96 -6.77 -3.89 1.32
N GLY A 97 -6.53 -4.64 0.23
CA GLY A 97 -5.49 -4.31 -0.75
C GLY A 97 -5.75 -2.98 -1.47
N ASP A 98 -6.99 -2.74 -1.87
CA ASP A 98 -7.41 -1.50 -2.54
C ASP A 98 -7.38 -0.32 -1.57
N ARG A 99 -7.80 -0.54 -0.31
CA ARG A 99 -7.67 0.44 0.77
C ARG A 99 -6.23 0.89 0.99
N ARG A 100 -5.27 -0.05 0.99
CA ARG A 100 -3.82 0.25 1.11
C ARG A 100 -3.31 1.04 -0.09
N ARG A 101 -3.67 0.64 -1.32
CA ARG A 101 -3.29 1.32 -2.57
C ARG A 101 -3.87 2.73 -2.66
N ARG A 102 -5.11 2.95 -2.20
CA ARG A 102 -5.71 4.28 -2.11
C ARG A 102 -4.99 5.14 -1.08
N LYS A 103 -4.71 4.62 0.12
CA LYS A 103 -4.01 5.35 1.19
C LYS A 103 -2.63 5.83 0.73
N SER A 104 -1.85 4.99 0.04
CA SER A 104 -0.54 5.38 -0.49
C SER A 104 -0.63 6.45 -1.58
N ARG A 105 -1.57 6.31 -2.53
CA ARG A 105 -1.85 7.32 -3.56
C ARG A 105 -2.29 8.66 -2.97
N GLU A 106 -3.17 8.64 -1.97
CA GLU A 106 -3.63 9.84 -1.26
C GLU A 106 -2.49 10.53 -0.51
N ALA A 107 -1.61 9.77 0.16
CA ALA A 107 -0.44 10.30 0.86
C ALA A 107 0.53 10.99 -0.12
N ALA A 108 0.85 10.33 -1.24
CA ALA A 108 1.70 10.91 -2.29
C ALA A 108 1.08 12.20 -2.88
N ARG A 109 -0.24 12.21 -3.12
CA ARG A 109 -0.96 13.40 -3.59
C ARG A 109 -0.92 14.54 -2.55
N ARG A 110 -1.07 14.24 -1.27
CA ARG A 110 -0.98 15.24 -0.18
C ARG A 110 0.41 15.86 -0.11
N LEU A 111 1.47 15.03 -0.17
CA LEU A 111 2.84 15.50 -0.16
C LEU A 111 3.15 16.42 -1.36
N ARG A 112 2.73 16.02 -2.58
CA ARG A 112 2.89 16.87 -3.77
C ARG A 112 2.19 18.23 -3.61
N LYS A 113 0.95 18.24 -3.09
CA LYS A 113 0.22 19.49 -2.84
C LYS A 113 0.88 20.35 -1.76
N GLN A 114 1.43 19.75 -0.71
CA GLN A 114 2.15 20.49 0.34
C GLN A 114 3.41 21.13 -0.22
N ARG A 115 4.21 20.41 -1.02
CA ARG A 115 5.39 20.95 -1.69
C ARG A 115 5.06 22.15 -2.58
N VAL A 116 4.03 22.03 -3.44
CA VAL A 116 3.59 23.14 -4.31
C VAL A 116 3.17 24.36 -3.48
N ARG A 117 2.48 24.16 -2.36
CA ARG A 117 2.08 25.27 -1.47
C ARG A 117 3.27 25.89 -0.73
N ALA A 118 4.26 25.09 -0.32
CA ALA A 118 5.49 25.59 0.31
C ALA A 118 6.29 26.47 -0.67
N LEU A 119 6.46 25.99 -1.92
CA LEU A 119 7.09 26.76 -2.99
C LEU A 119 6.35 28.07 -3.27
N ALA A 120 5.01 28.03 -3.34
CA ALA A 120 4.20 29.24 -3.52
C ALA A 120 4.30 30.23 -2.34
N ARG A 121 4.64 29.76 -1.14
CA ARG A 121 4.90 30.60 0.04
C ARG A 121 6.36 31.09 0.14
N GLY A 122 7.25 30.65 -0.77
CA GLY A 122 8.68 31.02 -0.75
C GLY A 122 9.53 30.24 0.27
N GLU A 123 8.99 29.18 0.88
CA GLU A 123 9.74 28.30 1.78
C GLU A 123 10.62 27.38 0.93
N ARG A 124 11.94 27.58 0.97
CA ARG A 124 12.93 26.67 0.35
C ARG A 124 12.89 25.33 1.09
N PHE A 125 12.88 24.23 0.34
CA PHE A 125 12.79 22.87 0.85
C PHE A 125 14.16 22.21 0.63
N ASP A 126 15.04 22.27 1.64
CA ASP A 126 16.31 21.53 1.72
C ASP A 126 16.08 20.08 2.17
#